data_AF-A0AB94IY04-F1
#
_entry.id   AF-A0AB94IY04-F1
#
_cell.length_a   1.000
_cell.length_b   1.000
_cell.length_c   1.000
_cell.angle_alpha   90.00
_cell.angle_beta   90.00
_cell.angle_gamma   90.00
#
_symmetry.space_group_name_H-M   'P 1'
#
loop_
_entity.id
_entity.type
_entity.pdbx_description
1 polymer ?
#
loop_
_entity_poly.entity_id
_entity_poly.type
_entity_poly.pdbx_seq_one_letter_code
_entity_poly.pdbx_strand_id
1 'polypeptide(L)'
;MKRVLSLGILAAFLLSLGATLVFQVSAEGEEYMVWIATSGKGKKYHEEDCRTLKKGKRSIPLSKAKAMGYEPCEVCNPGDGEDW
;
A
#
# COMPACT_ATOMS: atom_id res chain seq x y z
N MET A 1 40.15 -36.88 -26.70
CA MET A 1 39.01 -37.01 -25.77
C MET A 1 38.39 -35.63 -25.60
N LYS A 2 37.44 -35.28 -26.48
CA LYS A 2 36.94 -33.90 -26.65
C LYS A 2 35.76 -33.69 -25.72
N ARG A 3 35.95 -32.81 -24.73
CA ARG A 3 34.92 -32.32 -23.82
C ARG A 3 33.82 -31.66 -24.66
N VAL A 4 32.68 -32.30 -24.78
CA VAL A 4 31.45 -31.69 -25.28
C VAL A 4 30.51 -31.53 -24.10
N LEU A 5 30.88 -30.64 -23.17
CA LEU A 5 29.88 -30.10 -22.25
C LEU A 5 28.93 -29.29 -23.12
N SER A 6 27.73 -29.85 -23.28
CA SER A 6 26.65 -29.35 -24.10
C SER A 6 26.41 -27.85 -23.86
N LEU A 7 26.55 -27.04 -24.91
CA LEU A 7 26.15 -25.64 -24.93
C LEU A 7 24.66 -25.44 -24.56
N GLY A 8 23.87 -26.50 -24.45
CA GLY A 8 22.45 -26.44 -24.09
C GLY A 8 22.14 -26.15 -22.62
N ILE A 9 23.08 -26.35 -21.68
CA ILE A 9 22.81 -26.14 -20.25
C ILE A 9 23.03 -24.68 -19.82
N LEU A 10 23.92 -23.95 -20.51
CA LEU A 10 24.22 -22.55 -20.20
C LEU A 10 23.13 -21.57 -20.64
N ALA A 11 22.30 -21.93 -21.62
CA ALA A 11 21.21 -21.06 -22.11
C ALA A 11 19.94 -21.10 -21.22
N ALA A 12 19.67 -22.20 -20.53
CA ALA A 12 18.48 -22.34 -19.67
C ALA A 12 18.62 -21.65 -18.31
N PHE A 13 19.85 -21.45 -17.83
CA PHE A 13 20.12 -20.73 -16.58
C PHE A 13 20.09 -19.20 -16.74
N LEU A 14 20.26 -18.67 -17.96
CA LEU A 14 20.22 -17.23 -18.21
C LEU A 14 18.80 -16.69 -18.40
N LEU A 15 17.83 -17.55 -18.73
CA LEU A 15 16.41 -17.19 -18.81
C LEU A 15 15.70 -17.21 -17.45
N SER A 16 16.26 -17.86 -16.41
CA SER A 16 15.62 -17.97 -15.09
C SER A 16 15.97 -16.84 -14.11
N LEU A 17 17.05 -16.09 -14.34
CA LEU A 17 17.43 -14.93 -13.50
C LEU A 17 16.72 -13.62 -13.88
N GLY A 18 16.18 -13.52 -15.10
CA GLY A 18 15.53 -12.29 -15.57
C GLY A 18 14.11 -12.09 -15.04
N ALA A 19 13.39 -13.17 -14.73
CA ALA A 19 11.98 -13.11 -14.34
C ALA A 19 11.73 -12.72 -12.87
N THR A 20 12.75 -12.76 -12.01
CA THR A 20 12.60 -12.48 -10.57
C THR A 20 12.89 -11.03 -10.17
N LEU A 21 13.43 -10.19 -11.07
CA LEU A 21 13.91 -8.83 -10.75
C LEU A 21 12.92 -7.69 -11.01
N VAL A 22 11.66 -8.00 -11.37
CA VAL A 22 10.57 -7.02 -11.54
C VAL A 22 9.74 -6.79 -10.27
N PHE A 23 10.12 -7.42 -9.15
CA PHE A 23 9.35 -7.36 -7.91
C PHE A 23 9.61 -6.06 -7.14
N GLN A 24 8.74 -5.09 -7.41
CA GLN A 24 8.31 -4.00 -6.52
C GLN A 24 9.34 -2.93 -6.14
N VAL A 25 9.44 -1.90 -6.98
CA VAL A 25 9.68 -0.55 -6.49
C VAL A 25 8.35 -0.02 -5.90
N SER A 26 8.28 0.17 -4.58
CA SER A 26 7.14 0.86 -3.96
C SER A 26 7.40 2.35 -4.04
N ALA A 27 6.52 3.09 -4.72
CA ALA A 27 6.62 4.54 -4.82
C ALA A 27 6.44 5.15 -3.42
N GLU A 28 7.51 5.76 -2.91
CA GLU A 28 7.51 6.58 -1.69
C GLU A 28 7.04 7.99 -2.06
N GLY A 29 5.76 8.12 -2.43
CA GLY A 29 5.11 9.41 -2.54
C GLY A 29 4.64 9.88 -1.16
N GLU A 30 4.71 11.17 -0.87
CA GLU A 30 4.07 11.73 0.32
C GLU A 30 2.55 11.53 0.20
N GLU A 31 2.04 10.53 0.90
CA GLU A 31 0.63 10.14 0.82
C GLU A 31 -0.18 10.87 1.89
N TYR A 32 -1.32 11.44 1.50
CA TYR A 32 -2.24 12.09 2.43
C TYR A 32 -2.72 11.11 3.51
N MET A 33 -2.52 11.48 4.77
CA MET A 33 -2.78 10.64 5.94
C MET A 33 -4.13 10.99 6.59
N VAL A 34 -4.89 9.97 6.94
CA VAL A 34 -6.18 10.08 7.66
C VAL A 34 -6.18 9.21 8.91
N TRP A 35 -7.11 9.47 9.82
CA TRP A 35 -7.18 8.77 11.11
C TRP A 35 -8.34 7.80 11.18
N ILE A 36 -8.10 6.61 11.74
CA ILE A 36 -9.14 5.61 11.98
C ILE A 36 -9.16 5.17 13.44
N ALA A 37 -10.31 4.70 13.91
CA ALA A 37 -10.44 4.11 15.24
C ALA A 37 -9.72 2.76 15.31
N THR A 38 -8.86 2.56 16.32
CA THR A 38 -8.18 1.27 16.55
C THR A 38 -9.13 0.18 17.04
N SER A 39 -10.28 0.57 17.58
CA SER A 39 -11.32 -0.37 18.04
C SER A 39 -11.95 -1.20 16.91
N GLY A 40 -11.75 -0.80 15.64
CA GLY A 40 -12.36 -1.44 14.48
C GLY A 40 -13.89 -1.27 14.39
N LYS A 41 -14.50 -0.50 15.30
CA LYS A 41 -15.93 -0.19 15.28
C LYS A 41 -16.22 0.92 14.27
N GLY A 42 -17.05 0.62 13.28
CA GLY A 42 -17.31 1.48 12.14
C GLY A 42 -16.20 1.43 11.10
N LYS A 43 -16.54 1.72 9.85
CA LYS A 43 -15.59 1.84 8.74
C LYS A 43 -15.52 3.28 8.24
N LYS A 44 -15.15 4.21 9.12
CA LYS A 44 -14.98 5.62 8.76
C LYS A 44 -13.57 6.13 9.00
N TYR A 45 -13.05 6.94 8.09
CA TYR A 45 -11.82 7.70 8.27
C TYR A 45 -12.14 9.15 8.63
N HIS A 46 -11.24 9.78 9.39
CA HIS A 46 -11.46 11.05 10.06
C HIS A 46 -10.25 11.97 9.89
N GLU A 47 -10.47 13.26 10.11
CA GLU A 47 -9.41 14.20 10.50
C GLU A 47 -8.89 13.89 11.91
N GLU A 48 -7.69 14.39 12.22
CA GLU A 48 -7.04 14.10 13.50
C GLU A 48 -7.87 14.53 14.71
N ASP A 49 -8.49 15.70 14.62
CA ASP A 49 -9.20 16.42 15.68
C ASP A 49 -10.71 16.20 15.65
N CYS A 50 -11.19 15.21 14.88
CA CYS A 50 -12.61 14.86 14.83
C CYS A 50 -13.18 14.58 16.22
N ARG A 51 -14.21 15.35 16.63
CA ARG A 51 -14.88 15.22 17.94
C ARG A 51 -15.47 13.84 18.25
N THR A 52 -15.72 13.00 17.24
CA THR A 52 -16.24 11.63 17.41
C THR A 52 -15.12 10.60 17.58
N LEU A 53 -13.89 10.93 17.17
CA LEU A 53 -12.71 10.06 17.26
C LEU A 53 -11.92 10.33 18.56
N LYS A 54 -12.53 10.04 19.71
CA LYS A 54 -11.99 10.47 21.02
C LYS A 54 -10.90 9.58 21.61
N LYS A 55 -10.91 8.27 21.33
CA LYS A 55 -10.01 7.31 22.00
C LYS A 55 -9.55 6.25 21.03
N GLY A 56 -8.25 5.94 21.08
CA GLY A 56 -7.64 4.90 20.27
C GLY A 56 -7.78 5.21 18.79
N LYS A 57 -6.87 6.04 18.28
CA LYS A 57 -6.78 6.37 16.86
C LYS A 57 -5.39 6.07 16.34
N ARG A 58 -5.30 5.68 15.07
CA ARG A 58 -4.03 5.53 14.36
C ARG A 58 -4.16 6.17 12.98
N SER A 59 -3.08 6.78 12.49
CA SER A 59 -3.05 7.29 11.13
C SER A 59 -2.80 6.16 10.14
N ILE A 60 -3.42 6.27 8.97
CA ILE A 60 -3.16 5.44 7.79
C ILE A 60 -3.19 6.32 6.55
N PRO A 61 -2.55 5.87 5.47
CA PRO A 61 -2.69 6.56 4.20
C PRO A 61 -4.12 6.49 3.65
N LEU A 62 -4.59 7.56 3.00
CA LEU A 62 -5.96 7.65 2.49
C LEU A 62 -6.25 6.56 1.45
N SER A 63 -5.31 6.25 0.56
CA SER A 63 -5.52 5.19 -0.44
C SER A 63 -5.75 3.84 0.25
N LYS A 64 -5.03 3.57 1.34
CA LYS A 64 -5.20 2.38 2.15
C LYS A 64 -6.55 2.36 2.87
N ALA A 65 -7.00 3.50 3.40
CA ALA A 65 -8.34 3.61 4.00
C ALA A 65 -9.42 3.26 2.97
N LYS A 66 -9.35 3.86 1.78
CA LYS A 66 -10.25 3.58 0.65
C LYS A 66 -10.19 2.10 0.24
N ALA A 67 -9.01 1.54 0.07
CA ALA A 67 -8.81 0.13 -0.30
C ALA A 67 -9.35 -0.86 0.75
N MET A 68 -9.32 -0.48 2.03
CA MET A 68 -9.91 -1.25 3.13
C MET A 68 -11.44 -1.06 3.25
N GLY A 69 -12.04 -0.22 2.41
CA GLY A 69 -13.48 0.08 2.40
C GLY A 69 -13.93 1.01 3.52
N TYR A 70 -13.06 1.93 3.95
CA TYR A 70 -13.46 3.01 4.86
C TYR A 70 -14.07 4.17 4.08
N GLU A 71 -15.12 4.75 4.65
CA GLU A 71 -15.83 5.91 4.10
C GLU A 71 -15.47 7.20 4.87
N PRO A 72 -15.62 8.39 4.29
CA PRO A 72 -15.37 9.63 5.01
C PRO A 72 -16.34 9.77 6.18
N CYS A 73 -15.83 10.27 7.31
CA CYS A 73 -16.67 10.64 8.43
C CYS A 73 -17.55 11.83 8.06
N GLU A 74 -18.87 11.68 8.08
CA GLU A 74 -19.85 12.76 7.82
C GLU A 74 -19.73 13.95 8.80
N VAL A 75 -19.05 13.79 9.94
CA VAL A 75 -18.93 14.84 10.95
C VAL A 75 -17.76 15.79 10.70
N CYS A 76 -16.60 15.27 10.31
CA CYS A 76 -15.43 16.09 9.97
C CYS A 76 -15.24 16.24 8.46
N ASN A 77 -15.90 15.39 7.67
CA ASN A 77 -15.86 15.36 6.21
C ASN A 77 -14.45 15.59 5.63
N PRO A 78 -13.46 14.75 6.01
CA PRO A 78 -12.12 14.86 5.47
C PRO A 78 -12.20 14.75 3.94
N GLY A 79 -11.55 15.69 3.24
CA GLY A 79 -11.46 15.67 1.77
C GLY A 79 -10.90 14.35 1.24
N ASP A 80 -11.12 14.08 -0.04
CA ASP A 80 -10.75 12.83 -0.70
C ASP A 80 -9.32 12.82 -1.25
N GLY A 81 -8.52 13.82 -0.90
CA GLY A 81 -7.10 13.92 -1.22
C GLY A 81 -6.81 14.43 -2.63
N GLU A 82 -7.81 14.94 -3.36
CA GLU A 82 -7.65 15.43 -4.74
C GLU A 82 -7.37 16.95 -4.83
N ASP A 83 -7.47 17.69 -3.72
CA ASP A 83 -7.26 19.15 -3.67
C ASP A 83 -5.81 19.58 -3.29
N TRP A 84 -4.83 18.67 -3.34
CA TRP A 84 -3.44 18.89 -2.90
C TRP A 84 -2.46 19.02 -4.07
#